data_AF-A0A836QHT0-F1
#
_entry.id   AF-A0A836QHT0-F1
#
_cell.length_a   1.000
_cell.length_b   1.000
_cell.length_c   1.000
_cell.angle_alpha   90.00
_cell.angle_beta   90.00
_cell.angle_gamma   90.00
#
_symmetry.space_group_name_H-M   'P 1'
#
loop_
_entity.id
_entity.type
_entity.pdbx_description
1 polymer ?
#
loop_
_entity_poly.entity_id
_entity_poly.type
_entity_poly.pdbx_seq_one_letter_code
_entity_poly.pdbx_strand_id
1 'polypeptide(L)'
;MAKTAAIIITGIAIALLVIYGADVAAGVAAGAQGSSGLFDMDHKTRGLALGGPAMILPLIAYFISRNDSSKGLGGMILITGILIIIGAITVIGMADLSEAQETARNPFMETAPLLIVGVIQIGLGALKIKKS
;
A
#
# COMPACT_ATOMS: atom_id res chain seq x y z
N MET A 1 -24.88 -6.65 5.86
CA MET A 1 -24.02 -6.14 6.95
C MET A 1 -22.53 -6.23 6.58
N ALA A 2 -22.03 -7.39 6.11
CA ALA A 2 -20.61 -7.57 5.79
C ALA A 2 -20.09 -6.64 4.67
N LYS A 3 -20.85 -6.43 3.59
CA LYS A 3 -20.53 -5.44 2.55
C LYS A 3 -20.23 -4.03 3.07
N THR A 4 -21.07 -3.49 3.96
CA THR A 4 -20.89 -2.13 4.49
C THR A 4 -19.61 -2.03 5.31
N ALA A 5 -19.36 -3.01 6.19
CA ALA A 5 -18.12 -3.09 6.95
C ALA A 5 -16.90 -3.17 6.02
N ALA A 6 -16.94 -4.01 4.99
CA ALA A 6 -15.85 -4.14 4.02
C ALA A 6 -15.57 -2.83 3.27
N ILE A 7 -16.61 -2.08 2.87
CA ILE A 7 -16.47 -0.77 2.24
C ILE A 7 -15.75 0.21 3.18
N ILE A 8 -16.17 0.27 4.45
CA ILE A 8 -15.55 1.16 5.44
C ILE A 8 -14.09 0.77 5.68
N ILE A 9 -13.81 -0.53 5.85
CA ILE A 9 -12.46 -1.05 6.07
C ILE A 9 -11.54 -0.71 4.89
N THR A 10 -11.99 -0.93 3.65
CA THR A 10 -11.19 -0.56 2.46
C THR A 10 -11.05 0.95 2.32
N GLY A 11 -12.07 1.74 2.66
CA GLY A 11 -11.97 3.20 2.68
C GLY A 11 -10.91 3.70 3.66
N ILE A 12 -10.86 3.13 4.87
CA ILE A 12 -9.82 3.41 5.88
C ILE A 12 -8.44 3.02 5.33
N ALA A 13 -8.32 1.85 4.69
CA ALA A 13 -7.05 1.39 4.11
C ALA A 13 -6.53 2.37 3.04
N ILE A 14 -7.40 2.87 2.16
CA ILE A 14 -7.03 3.86 1.14
C ILE A 14 -6.58 5.17 1.80
N ALA A 15 -7.33 5.65 2.80
CA ALA A 15 -6.95 6.87 3.52
C ALA A 15 -5.56 6.73 4.19
N LEU A 16 -5.31 5.61 4.87
CA LEU A 16 -4.00 5.32 5.46
C LEU A 16 -2.89 5.26 4.41
N LEU A 17 -3.15 4.65 3.25
CA LEU A 17 -2.17 4.56 2.16
C LEU A 17 -1.84 5.93 1.56
N VAL A 18 -2.85 6.78 1.36
CA VAL A 18 -2.67 8.15 0.85
C VAL A 18 -1.91 9.00 1.86
N ILE A 19 -2.27 8.90 3.15
CA ILE A 19 -1.56 9.59 4.23
C ILE A 19 -0.10 9.14 4.28
N TYR A 20 0.16 7.83 4.19
CA TYR A 20 1.52 7.29 4.14
C TYR A 20 2.31 7.81 2.93
N GLY A 21 1.73 7.78 1.73
CA GLY A 21 2.37 8.29 0.53
C GLY A 21 2.69 9.79 0.62
N ALA A 22 1.75 10.59 1.15
CA ALA A 22 1.95 12.02 1.38
C ALA A 22 3.03 12.29 2.43
N ASP A 23 3.06 11.52 3.52
CA ASP A 23 4.05 11.61 4.59
C ASP A 23 5.47 11.31 4.08
N VAL A 24 5.62 10.24 3.29
CA VAL A 24 6.90 9.91 2.63
C VAL A 24 7.31 11.01 1.65
N ALA A 25 6.40 11.47 0.79
CA ALA A 25 6.70 12.52 -0.19
C ALA A 25 7.10 13.85 0.47
N ALA A 26 6.46 14.22 1.58
CA ALA A 26 6.80 15.42 2.34
C ALA A 26 8.22 15.32 2.95
N GLY A 27 8.58 14.16 3.52
CA GLY A 27 9.93 13.93 4.06
C GLY A 27 11.02 14.04 2.98
N VAL A 28 10.75 13.49 1.79
CA VAL A 28 11.66 13.61 0.63
C VAL A 28 11.81 15.06 0.18
N ALA A 29 10.70 15.79 0.04
CA ALA A 29 10.71 17.19 -0.40
C ALA A 29 11.44 18.12 0.58
N ALA A 30 11.43 17.79 1.88
CA ALA A 30 12.13 18.54 2.92
C ALA A 30 13.65 18.28 2.97
N GLY A 31 14.19 17.40 2.12
CA GLY A 31 15.61 17.04 2.13
C GLY A 31 16.04 16.27 3.38
N ALA A 32 15.06 15.73 4.12
CA ALA A 32 15.26 15.04 5.38
C ALA A 32 15.82 13.62 5.12
N GLN A 33 17.15 13.49 5.06
CA GLN A 33 17.89 12.22 5.05
C GLN A 33 17.80 11.51 6.42
N GLY A 34 16.58 11.23 6.89
CA GLY A 34 16.32 10.50 8.14
C GLY A 34 15.42 11.18 9.16
N SER A 35 14.87 12.37 8.86
CA SER A 35 13.87 13.04 9.73
C SER A 35 12.48 13.07 9.11
N SER A 36 11.54 13.26 10.02
CA SER A 36 10.09 13.10 9.94
C SER A 36 9.40 13.81 8.76
N GLY A 37 8.49 13.10 8.09
CA GLY A 37 7.60 13.66 7.08
C GLY A 37 6.52 14.56 7.68
N LEU A 38 5.25 14.33 7.32
CA LEU A 38 4.11 14.97 7.97
C LEU A 38 4.01 14.61 9.46
N PHE A 39 4.45 13.40 9.84
CA PHE A 39 4.48 12.94 11.21
C PHE A 39 5.90 12.74 11.73
N ASP A 40 6.08 13.05 13.02
CA ASP A 40 7.32 12.84 13.77
C ASP A 40 7.58 11.37 14.10
N MET A 41 7.79 10.58 13.05
CA MET A 41 8.03 9.13 13.11
C MET A 41 9.20 8.77 12.18
N ASP A 42 9.96 7.73 12.54
CA ASP A 42 10.97 7.16 11.66
C ASP A 42 10.33 6.37 10.50
N HIS A 43 11.12 6.10 9.44
CA HIS A 43 10.64 5.45 8.22
C HIS A 43 10.02 4.06 8.45
N LYS A 44 10.57 3.28 9.39
CA LYS A 44 10.07 1.93 9.70
C LYS A 44 8.76 1.99 10.46
N THR A 45 8.66 2.89 11.43
CA THR A 45 7.43 3.08 12.22
C THR A 45 6.29 3.58 11.35
N ARG A 46 6.48 4.57 10.48
CA ARG A 46 5.41 5.01 9.54
C ARG A 46 4.97 3.88 8.60
N GLY A 47 5.92 3.07 8.11
CA GLY A 47 5.63 1.95 7.23
C GLY A 47 4.79 0.88 7.91
N LEU A 48 5.09 0.56 9.18
CA LEU A 48 4.32 -0.39 9.98
C LEU A 48 2.97 0.18 10.46
N ALA A 49 2.91 1.45 10.86
CA ALA A 49 1.72 2.07 11.41
C ALA A 49 0.68 2.43 10.34
N LEU A 50 1.12 2.93 9.18
CA LEU A 50 0.24 3.40 8.12
C LEU A 50 0.21 2.42 6.94
N GLY A 51 1.38 2.04 6.43
CA GLY A 51 1.49 1.14 5.27
C GLY A 51 1.04 -0.30 5.56
N GLY A 52 1.42 -0.85 6.71
CA GLY A 52 1.09 -2.23 7.12
C GLY A 52 -0.43 -2.50 7.14
N PRO A 53 -1.22 -1.74 7.92
CA PRO A 53 -2.67 -1.87 7.92
C PRO A 53 -3.28 -1.62 6.54
N ALA A 54 -2.79 -0.63 5.79
CA ALA A 54 -3.27 -0.34 4.44
C ALA A 54 -3.08 -1.52 3.47
N MET A 55 -2.05 -2.34 3.65
CA MET A 55 -1.84 -3.56 2.87
C MET A 55 -2.78 -4.70 3.26
N ILE A 56 -3.13 -4.86 4.54
CA ILE A 56 -3.85 -6.05 5.04
C ILE A 56 -5.37 -5.85 5.01
N LEU A 57 -5.85 -4.66 5.38
CA LEU A 57 -7.28 -4.35 5.50
C LEU A 57 -8.09 -4.62 4.21
N PRO A 58 -7.62 -4.30 2.99
CA PRO A 58 -8.34 -4.63 1.75
C PRO A 58 -8.49 -6.13 1.50
N LEU A 59 -7.51 -6.95 1.92
CA LEU A 59 -7.59 -8.41 1.82
C LEU A 59 -8.68 -8.94 2.76
N ILE A 60 -8.69 -8.47 4.01
CA ILE A 60 -9.73 -8.83 4.98
C ILE A 60 -11.11 -8.42 4.43
N ALA A 61 -11.24 -7.19 3.93
CA ALA A 61 -12.47 -6.68 3.32
C ALA A 61 -12.96 -7.54 2.14
N TYR A 62 -12.04 -8.03 1.30
CA TYR A 62 -12.38 -8.98 0.24
C TYR A 62 -12.98 -10.27 0.81
N PHE A 63 -12.31 -10.90 1.79
CA PHE A 63 -12.73 -12.20 2.32
C PHE A 63 -14.05 -12.12 3.09
N ILE A 64 -14.26 -11.11 3.93
CA ILE A 64 -15.52 -10.96 4.68
C ILE A 64 -16.71 -10.69 3.75
N SER A 65 -16.47 -10.07 2.60
CA SER A 65 -17.50 -9.73 1.61
C SER A 65 -17.50 -10.67 0.39
N ARG A 66 -16.80 -11.81 0.43
CA ARG A 66 -16.60 -12.67 -0.75
C ARG A 66 -17.89 -13.19 -1.40
N ASN A 67 -18.97 -13.24 -0.62
CA ASN A 67 -20.30 -13.67 -1.04
C ASN A 67 -21.22 -12.49 -1.39
N ASP A 68 -20.83 -11.27 -1.02
CA ASP A 68 -21.57 -10.06 -1.34
C ASP A 68 -21.08 -9.46 -2.67
N SER A 69 -21.99 -9.31 -3.64
CA SER A 69 -21.72 -8.58 -4.88
C SER A 69 -21.51 -7.08 -4.58
N SER A 70 -20.38 -6.55 -5.03
CA SER A 70 -20.04 -5.13 -4.97
C SER A 70 -18.92 -4.77 -5.94
N LYS A 71 -19.30 -4.20 -7.09
CA LYS A 71 -18.37 -3.60 -8.05
C LYS A 71 -17.58 -2.45 -7.44
N GLY A 72 -18.23 -1.61 -6.62
CA GLY A 72 -17.57 -0.50 -5.91
C GLY A 72 -16.44 -0.97 -4.98
N LEU A 73 -16.70 -2.00 -4.16
CA LEU A 73 -15.67 -2.58 -3.30
C LEU A 73 -14.54 -3.25 -4.10
N GLY A 74 -14.87 -3.96 -5.17
CA GLY A 74 -13.86 -4.51 -6.08
C GLY A 74 -12.98 -3.42 -6.70
N GLY A 75 -13.58 -2.29 -7.10
CA GLY A 75 -12.86 -1.12 -7.61
C GLY A 75 -11.95 -0.49 -6.55
N MET A 76 -12.40 -0.35 -5.30
CA MET A 76 -11.57 0.18 -4.22
C MET A 76 -10.35 -0.71 -3.92
N ILE A 77 -10.54 -2.04 -3.87
CA ILE A 77 -9.42 -2.99 -3.68
C ILE A 77 -8.44 -2.91 -4.85
N LEU A 78 -8.94 -2.80 -6.09
CA LEU A 78 -8.11 -2.65 -7.27
C LEU A 78 -7.27 -1.36 -7.23
N ILE A 79 -7.89 -0.22 -6.89
CA ILE A 79 -7.20 1.06 -6.72
C ILE A 79 -6.13 0.95 -5.63
N THR A 80 -6.45 0.29 -4.51
CA THR A 80 -5.49 0.10 -3.41
C THR A 80 -4.28 -0.71 -3.88
N GLY A 81 -4.50 -1.80 -4.63
CA GLY A 81 -3.42 -2.58 -5.24
C GLY A 81 -2.54 -1.75 -6.18
N ILE A 82 -3.14 -0.91 -7.04
CA ILE A 82 -2.39 0.00 -7.93
C ILE A 82 -1.53 0.99 -7.12
N LEU A 83 -2.09 1.61 -6.08
CA LEU A 83 -1.36 2.56 -5.23
C LEU A 83 -0.17 1.89 -4.53
N ILE A 84 -0.31 0.64 -4.07
CA ILE A 84 0.81 -0.14 -3.48
C ILE A 84 1.92 -0.36 -4.52
N ILE A 85 1.57 -0.73 -5.75
CA ILE A 85 2.56 -0.92 -6.83
C ILE A 85 3.28 0.38 -7.15
N ILE A 86 2.55 1.50 -7.25
CA ILE A 86 3.15 2.82 -7.48
C ILE A 86 4.14 3.14 -6.34
N GLY A 87 3.72 2.97 -5.09
CA GLY A 87 4.59 3.17 -3.92
C GLY A 87 5.86 2.31 -3.98
N ALA A 88 5.74 1.03 -4.29
CA ALA A 88 6.89 0.13 -4.42
C ALA A 88 7.85 0.55 -5.54
N ILE A 89 7.33 0.92 -6.71
CA ILE A 89 8.14 1.41 -7.83
C ILE A 89 8.85 2.72 -7.46
N THR A 90 8.18 3.63 -6.74
CA THR A 90 8.83 4.88 -6.28
C THR A 90 9.99 4.60 -5.34
N VAL A 91 9.87 3.64 -4.41
CA VAL A 91 10.97 3.25 -3.51
C VAL A 91 12.15 2.67 -4.31
N ILE A 92 11.89 1.81 -5.30
CA ILE A 92 12.95 1.26 -6.17
C ILE A 92 13.64 2.38 -6.96
N GLY A 93 12.87 3.31 -7.55
CA GLY A 93 13.41 4.40 -8.36
C GLY A 93 14.19 5.46 -7.56
N MET A 94 13.95 5.54 -6.26
CA MET A 94 14.65 6.43 -5.33
C MET A 94 15.85 5.77 -4.64
N ALA A 95 16.01 4.45 -4.75
CA ALA A 95 17.12 3.76 -4.12
C ALA A 95 18.45 4.23 -4.75
N ASP A 96 19.38 4.70 -3.91
CA ASP A 96 20.70 5.10 -4.37
C ASP A 96 21.48 3.86 -4.81
N LEU A 97 21.77 3.77 -6.11
CA LEU A 97 22.48 2.65 -6.71
C LEU A 97 23.88 2.46 -6.11
N SER A 98 24.45 3.52 -5.49
CA SER A 98 25.75 3.47 -4.83
C SER A 98 25.73 2.69 -3.51
N GLU A 99 24.71 2.89 -2.66
CA GLU A 99 24.57 2.17 -1.39
C GLU A 99 24.20 0.69 -1.58
N ALA A 100 23.43 0.38 -2.64
CA ALA A 100 23.07 -1.00 -3.00
C ALA A 100 24.29 -1.87 -3.36
N GLN A 101 25.34 -1.25 -3.91
CA GLN A 101 26.57 -1.93 -4.30
C GLN A 101 27.52 -2.19 -3.10
N GLU A 102 27.53 -1.32 -2.09
CA GLU A 102 28.34 -1.51 -0.87
C GLU A 102 27.70 -2.46 0.14
N THR A 103 26.36 -2.46 0.25
CA THR A 103 25.66 -3.25 1.28
C THR A 103 25.13 -4.61 0.80
N ALA A 104 25.31 -4.94 -0.49
CA ALA A 104 24.72 -6.12 -1.15
C ALA A 104 23.19 -6.23 -1.00
N ARG A 105 22.51 -5.15 -0.57
CA ARG A 105 21.06 -5.06 -0.52
C ARG A 105 20.54 -4.75 -1.91
N ASN A 106 19.74 -5.66 -2.45
CA ASN A 106 19.03 -5.42 -3.70
C ASN A 106 17.68 -4.74 -3.38
N PRO A 107 17.47 -3.46 -3.73
CA PRO A 107 16.23 -2.73 -3.44
C PRO A 107 14.98 -3.41 -4.02
N PHE A 108 15.14 -4.14 -5.13
CA PHE A 108 14.08 -4.94 -5.72
C PHE A 108 13.68 -6.11 -4.81
N MET A 109 14.65 -6.79 -4.18
CA MET A 109 14.36 -7.91 -3.28
C MET A 109 13.68 -7.45 -1.98
N GLU A 110 13.97 -6.24 -1.51
CA GLU A 110 13.34 -5.66 -0.32
C GLU A 110 11.90 -5.19 -0.59
N THR A 111 11.62 -4.72 -1.80
CA THR A 111 10.29 -4.24 -2.22
C THR A 111 9.43 -5.32 -2.90
N ALA A 112 10.00 -6.48 -3.23
CA ALA A 112 9.28 -7.60 -3.83
C ALA A 112 8.03 -8.02 -3.04
N PRO A 113 8.02 -8.10 -1.69
CA PRO A 113 6.81 -8.42 -0.94
C PRO A 113 5.67 -7.41 -1.16
N LEU A 114 5.98 -6.11 -1.24
CA LEU A 114 5.01 -5.05 -1.54
C LEU A 114 4.43 -5.23 -2.95
N LEU A 115 5.27 -5.52 -3.94
CA LEU A 115 4.83 -5.78 -5.31
C LEU A 115 3.89 -7.00 -5.39
N ILE A 116 4.24 -8.10 -4.70
CA ILE A 116 3.41 -9.30 -4.66
C ILE A 116 2.03 -8.97 -4.06
N VAL A 117 1.99 -8.27 -2.92
CA VAL A 117 0.72 -7.87 -2.30
C VAL A 117 -0.10 -6.97 -3.22
N GLY A 118 0.53 -6.00 -3.89
CA GLY A 118 -0.15 -5.13 -4.85
C GLY A 118 -0.79 -5.92 -6.01
N VAL A 119 -0.06 -6.87 -6.60
CA VAL A 119 -0.58 -7.75 -7.65
C VAL A 119 -1.74 -8.62 -7.15
N ILE A 120 -1.62 -9.19 -5.94
CA ILE A 120 -2.71 -9.96 -5.33
C ILE A 120 -3.95 -9.09 -5.18
N GLN A 121 -3.83 -7.86 -4.66
CA GLN A 121 -4.97 -6.96 -4.51
C GLN A 121 -5.60 -6.59 -5.84
N ILE A 122 -4.81 -6.30 -6.87
CA ILE A 122 -5.33 -6.04 -8.23
C ILE A 122 -6.13 -7.25 -8.72
N GLY A 123 -5.60 -8.46 -8.56
CA GLY A 123 -6.27 -9.71 -8.94
C GLY A 123 -7.59 -9.92 -8.19
N LEU A 124 -7.59 -9.72 -6.87
CA LEU A 124 -8.79 -9.84 -6.03
C LEU A 124 -9.84 -8.78 -6.36
N GLY A 125 -9.42 -7.53 -6.59
CA GLY A 125 -10.30 -6.45 -7.01
C GLY A 125 -10.96 -6.75 -8.35
N ALA A 126 -10.19 -7.13 -9.36
CA ALA A 126 -10.69 -7.51 -10.67
C ALA A 126 -11.64 -8.73 -10.59
N LEU A 127 -11.28 -9.75 -9.81
CA LEU A 127 -12.13 -10.93 -9.59
C LEU A 127 -13.46 -10.55 -8.94
N LYS A 128 -13.43 -9.66 -7.94
CA LYS A 128 -14.65 -9.19 -7.27
C LYS A 128 -15.55 -8.41 -8.22
N ILE A 129 -14.99 -7.56 -9.08
CA ILE A 129 -15.75 -6.82 -10.11
C ILE A 129 -16.41 -7.80 -11.08
N LYS A 130 -15.66 -8.80 -11.57
CA LYS A 130 -16.15 -9.80 -12.51
C LYS A 130 -17.28 -10.66 -11.93
N LYS A 131 -17.21 -10.99 -10.64
CA LYS A 131 -18.22 -11.82 -9.95
C LYS A 131 -19.46 -11.02 -9.52
N SER A 132 -19.38 -9.69 -9.51
CA SER A 132 -20.44 -8.80 -8.98
C SER A 132 -21.45 -8.37 -10.02
#